data_AF-K9VKQ7-F1
#
_entry.id   AF-K9VKQ7-F1
#
_cell.length_a   1.000
_cell.length_b   1.000
_cell.length_c   1.000
_cell.angle_alpha   90.00
_cell.angle_beta   90.00
_cell.angle_gamma   90.00
#
_symmetry.space_group_name_H-M   'P 1'
#
loop_
_entity.id
_entity.type
_entity.pdbx_description
1 polymer ?
#
loop_
_entity_poly.entity_id
_entity_poly.type
_entity_poly.pdbx_seq_one_letter_code
_entity_poly.pdbx_strand_id
1 'polypeptide(L)'
;MLQIYRNGENGEIIRGKGLSAFIHNGDYYETIIGVFEDGTIDCWELVNFEEFKTKVAEGWVVTEVPKGARISCHHLYYGNSTLEFYIEIDEFVKEVEDTINLLQGKQTVSETCVQAFARFLTLPTKENKSSLQEVYNAIPKHLRIYVLGDMDCKDSAIRMCIEKTEISQEIIESLKRSYEWIFEQLN
;
A
#
# COMPACT_ATOMS: atom_id res chain seq x y z
N MET A 1 -9.69 3.76 -0.03
CA MET A 1 -9.11 5.04 0.40
C MET A 1 -10.14 6.15 0.33
N LEU A 2 -10.19 7.01 1.35
CA LEU A 2 -11.06 8.19 1.37
C LEU A 2 -10.48 9.29 0.47
N GLN A 3 -11.29 9.95 -0.34
CA GLN A 3 -10.85 11.14 -1.07
C GLN A 3 -10.88 12.34 -0.12
N ILE A 4 -9.77 13.05 0.01
CA ILE A 4 -9.65 14.25 0.84
C ILE A 4 -9.06 15.42 0.04
N TYR A 5 -9.21 16.63 0.56
CA TYR A 5 -8.74 17.86 -0.05
C TYR A 5 -8.25 18.82 1.03
N ARG A 6 -7.24 19.63 0.71
CA ARG A 6 -6.84 20.77 1.54
C ARG A 6 -6.62 22.01 0.66
N ASN A 7 -6.66 23.19 1.28
CA ASN A 7 -6.26 24.42 0.61
C ASN A 7 -4.72 24.54 0.67
N GLY A 8 -4.11 24.86 -0.46
CA GLY A 8 -2.72 25.27 -0.53
C GLY A 8 -2.54 26.74 -0.14
N GLU A 9 -1.29 27.19 -0.11
CA GLU A 9 -0.92 28.54 0.36
C GLU A 9 -1.51 29.65 -0.52
N ASN A 10 -1.75 29.37 -1.81
CA ASN A 10 -2.30 30.34 -2.76
C ASN A 10 -3.80 30.14 -3.01
N GLY A 11 -4.48 29.35 -2.17
CA GLY A 11 -5.92 29.06 -2.29
C GLY A 11 -6.28 28.01 -3.34
N GLU A 12 -5.28 27.34 -3.93
CA GLU A 12 -5.47 26.17 -4.76
C GLU A 12 -5.99 24.98 -3.94
N ILE A 13 -6.75 24.08 -4.58
CA ILE A 13 -7.20 22.85 -3.96
C ILE A 13 -6.16 21.77 -4.24
N ILE A 14 -5.59 21.22 -3.17
CA ILE A 14 -4.64 20.10 -3.23
C ILE A 14 -5.40 18.82 -2.92
N ARG A 15 -5.38 17.89 -3.88
CA ARG A 15 -6.08 16.61 -3.77
C ARG A 15 -5.26 15.62 -2.96
N GLY A 16 -5.93 14.75 -2.21
CA GLY A 16 -5.28 13.72 -1.43
C GLY A 16 -6.11 12.47 -1.19
N LYS A 17 -5.50 11.51 -0.51
CA LYS A 17 -6.11 10.29 -0.01
C LYS A 17 -5.94 10.20 1.50
N GLY A 18 -7.00 9.77 2.18
CA GLY A 18 -6.97 9.49 3.61
C GLY A 18 -6.71 8.00 3.88
N LEU A 19 -5.73 7.74 4.75
CA LEU A 19 -5.34 6.42 5.25
C LEU A 19 -5.59 6.36 6.77
N SER A 20 -6.10 5.24 7.29
CA SER A 20 -6.40 5.12 8.73
C SER A 20 -5.15 4.70 9.51
N ALA A 21 -4.85 5.41 10.61
CA ALA A 21 -3.81 5.05 11.57
C ALA A 21 -4.13 5.66 12.94
N PHE A 22 -3.20 5.53 13.89
CA PHE A 22 -3.27 6.17 15.20
C PHE A 22 -2.18 7.22 15.36
N ILE A 23 -2.52 8.34 15.98
CA ILE A 23 -1.54 9.27 16.54
C ILE A 23 -1.36 8.94 18.01
N HIS A 24 -0.12 8.73 18.45
CA HIS A 24 0.23 8.47 19.83
C HIS A 24 0.72 9.77 20.48
N ASN A 25 -0.19 10.43 21.21
CA ASN A 25 0.06 11.67 21.92
C ASN A 25 -0.47 11.58 23.35
N GLY A 26 0.20 10.80 24.20
CA GLY A 26 -0.28 10.44 25.54
C GLY A 26 -1.28 9.29 25.52
N ASP A 27 -2.35 9.40 24.73
CA ASP A 27 -3.21 8.27 24.33
C ASP A 27 -3.02 7.95 22.84
N TYR A 28 -3.75 6.94 22.35
CA TYR A 28 -3.78 6.55 20.94
C TYR A 28 -5.06 7.06 20.29
N TYR A 29 -4.94 7.97 19.33
CA TYR A 29 -6.07 8.61 18.66
C TYR A 29 -6.26 8.05 17.26
N GLU A 30 -7.36 7.34 17.03
CA GLU A 30 -7.75 6.92 15.67
C GLU A 30 -7.96 8.17 14.82
N THR A 31 -7.27 8.25 13.69
CA THR A 31 -7.36 9.39 12.79
C THR A 31 -7.11 9.01 11.34
N ILE A 32 -7.36 9.97 10.45
CA ILE A 32 -7.04 9.86 9.04
C ILE A 32 -5.72 10.59 8.79
N ILE A 33 -4.70 9.86 8.37
CA ILE A 33 -3.45 10.39 7.83
C ILE A 33 -3.73 10.85 6.40
N GLY A 34 -3.55 12.14 6.14
CA GLY A 34 -3.82 12.71 4.83
C GLY A 34 -2.58 12.71 3.94
N VAL A 35 -2.61 12.02 2.80
CA VAL A 35 -1.52 12.02 1.83
C VAL A 35 -1.93 12.85 0.62
N PHE A 36 -1.13 13.84 0.23
CA PHE A 36 -1.50 14.83 -0.79
C PHE A 36 -0.63 14.75 -2.05
N GLU A 37 -1.16 15.22 -3.18
CA GLU A 37 -0.50 15.14 -4.49
C GLU A 37 0.80 15.95 -4.59
N ASP A 38 0.97 16.94 -3.72
CA ASP A 38 2.22 17.70 -3.60
C ASP A 38 3.29 17.00 -2.74
N GLY A 39 3.02 15.79 -2.26
CA GLY A 39 3.93 14.99 -1.45
C GLY A 39 3.90 15.32 0.05
N THR A 40 3.00 16.21 0.48
CA THR A 40 2.80 16.53 1.89
C THR A 40 1.93 15.46 2.55
N ILE A 41 2.20 15.19 3.82
CA ILE A 41 1.45 14.26 4.66
C ILE A 41 0.95 15.02 5.89
N ASP A 42 -0.35 14.90 6.18
CA ASP A 42 -0.98 15.42 7.40
C ASP A 42 -1.10 14.31 8.44
N CYS A 43 -0.29 14.41 9.50
CA CYS A 43 -0.37 13.55 10.69
C CYS A 43 -0.52 14.40 11.96
N TRP A 44 -1.51 15.31 11.96
CA TRP A 44 -1.71 16.43 12.90
C TRP A 44 -0.75 17.61 12.73
N GLU A 45 0.08 17.52 11.71
CA GLU A 45 0.96 18.55 11.19
C GLU A 45 1.31 18.17 9.75
N LEU A 46 1.61 19.17 8.93
CA LEU A 46 2.02 18.96 7.55
C LEU A 46 3.53 18.71 7.50
N VAL A 47 3.91 17.53 7.02
CA VAL A 47 5.30 17.08 6.91
C VAL A 47 5.58 16.50 5.53
N ASN A 48 6.85 16.49 5.13
CA ASN A 48 7.27 15.71 3.96
C ASN A 48 7.49 14.23 4.32
N PHE A 49 7.79 13.39 3.32
CA PHE A 49 7.93 11.94 3.53
C PHE A 49 9.09 11.54 4.46
N GLU A 50 10.22 12.26 4.45
CA GLU A 50 11.34 11.97 5.35
C GLU A 50 11.02 12.33 6.80
N GLU A 51 10.36 13.47 7.01
CA GLU A 51 9.83 13.89 8.30
C GLU A 51 8.76 12.92 8.81
N PHE A 52 7.87 12.45 7.94
CA PHE A 52 6.87 11.43 8.27
C PHE A 52 7.52 10.12 8.75
N LYS A 53 8.57 9.63 8.08
CA LYS A 53 9.33 8.46 8.56
C LYS A 53 9.96 8.71 9.92
N THR A 54 10.42 9.93 10.19
CA THR A 54 10.95 10.31 11.50
C THR A 54 9.85 10.24 12.57
N LYS A 55 8.65 10.76 12.28
CA LYS A 55 7.48 10.67 13.17
C LYS A 55 7.07 9.22 13.45
N VAL A 56 7.10 8.36 12.44
CA VAL A 56 6.88 6.93 12.60
C VAL A 56 7.94 6.30 13.53
N ALA A 57 9.22 6.60 13.30
CA ALA A 57 10.32 6.07 14.11
C ALA A 57 10.28 6.55 15.58
N GLU A 58 9.77 7.75 15.82
CA GLU A 58 9.52 8.32 17.16
C GLU A 58 8.28 7.71 17.84
N GLY A 59 7.49 6.93 17.11
CA GLY A 59 6.24 6.34 17.59
C GLY A 59 5.09 7.35 17.67
N TRP A 60 5.16 8.47 16.94
CA TRP A 60 4.07 9.44 16.81
C TRP A 60 2.92 8.88 15.96
N VAL A 61 3.24 8.25 14.83
CA VAL A 61 2.27 7.55 13.98
C VAL A 61 2.45 6.06 14.17
N VAL A 62 1.37 5.36 14.50
CA VAL A 62 1.38 3.91 14.71
C VAL A 62 0.15 3.26 14.08
N THR A 63 0.26 1.99 13.71
CA THR A 63 -0.85 1.17 13.17
C THR A 63 -1.36 0.17 14.19
N GLU A 64 -0.66 0.04 15.32
CA GLU A 64 -0.93 -0.92 16.38
C GLU A 64 -0.98 -0.21 17.74
N VAL A 65 -1.90 -0.63 18.59
CA VAL A 65 -2.05 -0.08 19.94
C VAL A 65 -1.87 -1.19 20.98
N PRO A 66 -0.99 -1.03 21.99
CA PRO A 66 -0.80 -2.04 23.02
C PRO A 66 -2.10 -2.41 23.74
N LYS A 67 -2.27 -3.70 24.06
CA LYS A 67 -3.42 -4.17 24.84
C LYS A 67 -3.51 -3.44 26.18
N GLY A 68 -4.69 -2.95 26.51
CA GLY A 68 -4.96 -2.17 27.72
C GLY A 68 -4.66 -0.67 27.60
N ALA A 69 -3.94 -0.21 26.56
CA ALA A 69 -3.70 1.22 26.35
C ALA A 69 -4.97 1.95 25.93
N ARG A 70 -5.08 3.24 26.27
CA ARG A 70 -6.28 4.03 25.96
C ARG A 70 -6.31 4.40 24.47
N ILE A 71 -7.40 4.02 23.80
CA ILE A 71 -7.75 4.44 22.44
C ILE A 71 -8.86 5.48 22.52
N SER A 72 -8.81 6.49 21.65
CA SER A 72 -9.90 7.42 21.42
C SER A 72 -10.14 7.64 19.93
N CYS A 73 -11.40 7.64 19.53
CA CYS A 73 -11.85 8.18 18.26
C CYS A 73 -12.70 9.41 18.58
N HIS A 74 -12.26 10.58 18.12
CA HIS A 74 -12.83 11.86 18.55
C HIS A 74 -14.35 11.91 18.27
N HIS A 75 -15.12 12.32 19.28
CA HIS A 75 -16.60 12.33 19.27
C HIS A 75 -17.31 10.99 19.08
N LEU A 76 -16.59 9.87 18.97
CA LEU A 76 -17.19 8.55 18.74
C LEU A 76 -17.03 7.62 19.94
N TYR A 77 -15.79 7.37 20.39
CA TYR A 77 -15.54 6.46 21.51
C TYR A 77 -14.23 6.76 22.23
N TYR A 78 -14.13 6.28 23.47
CA TYR A 78 -12.87 6.11 24.19
C TYR A 78 -12.93 4.80 24.97
N GLY A 79 -11.79 4.15 25.18
CA GLY A 79 -11.72 2.88 25.91
C GLY A 79 -10.31 2.31 25.92
N ASN A 80 -10.14 1.13 26.52
CA ASN A 80 -8.86 0.43 26.51
C ASN A 80 -8.82 -0.56 25.35
N SER A 81 -7.69 -0.63 24.65
CA SER A 81 -7.48 -1.53 23.52
C SER A 81 -7.60 -2.99 23.95
N THR A 82 -8.46 -3.74 23.27
CA THR A 82 -8.48 -5.20 23.28
C THR A 82 -8.35 -5.77 21.87
N LEU A 83 -7.92 -4.92 20.93
CA LEU A 83 -7.93 -5.20 19.50
C LEU A 83 -6.66 -5.96 19.08
N GLU A 84 -6.78 -6.68 17.97
CA GLU A 84 -5.66 -7.21 17.21
C GLU A 84 -5.53 -6.36 15.93
N PHE A 85 -4.30 -6.07 15.55
CA PHE A 85 -3.98 -5.24 14.40
C PHE A 85 -3.27 -6.08 13.34
N TYR A 86 -3.50 -5.78 12.06
CA TYR A 86 -3.02 -6.58 10.93
C TYR A 86 -2.11 -5.80 9.97
N ILE A 87 -1.94 -4.51 10.20
CA ILE A 87 -1.09 -3.64 9.39
C ILE A 87 0.15 -3.31 10.21
N GLU A 88 1.27 -3.87 9.79
CA GLU A 88 2.58 -3.53 10.35
C GLU A 88 2.97 -2.11 9.93
N ILE A 89 3.63 -1.36 10.81
CA ILE A 89 3.95 0.05 10.57
C ILE A 89 4.84 0.26 9.34
N ASP A 90 5.79 -0.64 9.07
CA ASP A 90 6.64 -0.56 7.88
C ASP A 90 5.86 -0.79 6.58
N GLU A 91 4.80 -1.61 6.62
CA GLU A 91 3.92 -1.82 5.46
C GLU A 91 3.00 -0.62 5.24
N PHE A 92 2.61 0.09 6.30
CA PHE A 92 1.89 1.35 6.19
C PHE A 92 2.75 2.47 5.59
N VAL A 93 4.04 2.54 5.94
CA VAL A 93 4.97 3.50 5.31
C VAL A 93 5.07 3.27 3.80
N LYS A 94 5.13 2.01 3.35
CA LYS A 94 5.09 1.67 1.93
C LYS A 94 3.78 2.10 1.26
N GLU A 95 2.64 1.96 1.95
CA GLU A 95 1.34 2.41 1.44
C GLU A 95 1.29 3.94 1.28
N VAL A 96 1.87 4.69 2.21
CA VAL A 96 1.99 6.15 2.10
C VAL A 96 2.83 6.53 0.89
N GLU A 97 3.99 5.90 0.69
CA GLU A 97 4.87 6.15 -0.45
C GLU A 97 4.17 5.85 -1.79
N ASP A 98 3.52 4.69 -1.90
CA ASP A 98 2.80 4.29 -3.10
C ASP A 98 1.61 5.22 -3.38
N THR A 99 0.96 5.73 -2.33
CA THR A 99 -0.12 6.72 -2.43
C THR A 99 0.39 8.06 -2.97
N ILE A 100 1.59 8.50 -2.55
CA ILE A 100 2.24 9.69 -3.12
C ILE A 100 2.50 9.48 -4.62
N ASN A 101 3.07 8.34 -4.99
CA ASN A 101 3.35 8.02 -6.39
C ASN A 101 2.08 8.03 -7.23
N LEU A 102 1.01 7.38 -6.75
CA LEU A 102 -0.30 7.38 -7.39
C LEU A 102 -0.84 8.80 -7.62
N LEU A 103 -0.82 9.64 -6.58
CA LEU A 103 -1.34 11.01 -6.66
C LEU A 103 -0.50 11.90 -7.60
N GLN A 104 0.79 11.62 -7.72
CA GLN A 104 1.71 12.33 -8.63
C GLN A 104 1.66 11.78 -10.07
N GLY A 105 0.81 10.79 -10.35
CA GLY A 105 0.74 10.13 -11.66
C GLY A 105 2.01 9.35 -12.01
N LYS A 106 2.81 8.97 -11.00
CA LYS A 106 3.94 8.07 -11.15
C LYS A 106 3.45 6.64 -11.12
N GLN A 107 4.23 5.75 -11.71
CA GLN A 107 3.97 4.33 -11.66
C GLN A 107 4.00 3.82 -10.21
N THR A 108 2.95 3.11 -9.81
CA THR A 108 2.83 2.47 -8.50
C THR A 108 3.62 1.16 -8.46
N VAL A 109 3.90 0.68 -7.26
CA VAL A 109 4.54 -0.62 -7.04
C VAL A 109 3.63 -1.74 -7.55
N SER A 110 2.31 -1.59 -7.40
CA SER A 110 1.32 -2.54 -7.91
C SER A 110 1.37 -2.66 -9.44
N GLU A 111 1.36 -1.54 -10.16
CA GLU A 111 1.49 -1.53 -11.62
C GLU A 111 2.83 -2.13 -12.06
N THR A 112 3.92 -1.79 -11.38
CA THR A 112 5.24 -2.35 -11.65
C THR A 112 5.23 -3.88 -11.48
N CYS A 113 4.54 -4.39 -10.47
CA CYS A 113 4.38 -5.83 -10.24
C CYS A 113 3.57 -6.52 -11.34
N VAL A 114 2.48 -5.90 -11.81
CA VAL A 114 1.70 -6.43 -12.94
C VAL A 114 2.56 -6.53 -14.20
N GLN A 115 3.38 -5.52 -14.48
CA GLN A 115 4.31 -5.56 -15.62
C GLN A 115 5.38 -6.65 -15.47
N ALA A 116 5.96 -6.80 -14.28
CA ALA A 116 6.92 -7.88 -14.02
C ALA A 116 6.27 -9.26 -14.17
N PHE A 117 5.01 -9.40 -13.76
CA PHE A 117 4.25 -10.64 -13.91
C PHE A 117 4.02 -10.98 -15.38
N ALA A 118 3.60 -10.00 -16.19
CA ALA A 118 3.46 -10.16 -17.64
C ALA A 118 4.78 -10.55 -18.33
N ARG A 119 5.90 -9.94 -17.91
CA ARG A 119 7.25 -10.31 -18.41
C ARG A 119 7.60 -11.75 -18.05
N PHE A 120 7.33 -12.17 -16.82
CA PHE A 120 7.55 -13.55 -16.38
C PHE A 120 6.70 -14.55 -17.17
N LEU A 121 5.42 -14.26 -17.41
CA LEU A 121 4.56 -15.13 -18.22
C LEU A 121 5.05 -15.22 -19.68
N THR A 122 5.55 -14.12 -20.24
CA THR A 122 6.13 -14.11 -21.60
C THR A 122 7.42 -14.92 -21.67
N LEU A 123 8.31 -14.74 -20.71
CA LEU A 123 9.63 -15.37 -20.66
C LEU A 123 9.94 -15.84 -19.22
N PRO A 124 9.63 -17.09 -18.85
CA PRO A 124 9.75 -17.60 -17.48
C PRO A 124 11.20 -17.98 -17.13
N THR A 125 12.09 -16.99 -17.05
CA THR A 125 13.48 -17.16 -16.62
C THR A 125 13.61 -16.99 -15.10
N LYS A 126 14.71 -17.51 -14.53
CA LYS A 126 15.05 -17.27 -13.12
C LYS A 126 15.19 -15.79 -12.79
N GLU A 127 15.71 -15.00 -13.73
CA GLU A 127 15.86 -13.55 -13.60
C GLU A 127 14.50 -12.84 -13.54
N ASN A 128 13.59 -13.13 -14.48
CA ASN A 128 12.25 -12.54 -14.47
C ASN A 128 11.45 -12.97 -13.24
N LYS A 129 11.68 -14.19 -12.75
CA LYS A 129 11.09 -14.66 -11.48
C LYS A 129 11.61 -13.87 -10.28
N SER A 130 12.92 -13.64 -10.19
CA SER A 130 13.53 -12.84 -9.12
C SER A 130 12.99 -11.41 -9.14
N SER A 131 12.97 -10.80 -10.33
CA SER A 131 12.43 -9.45 -10.51
C SER A 131 10.96 -9.37 -10.09
N LEU A 132 10.12 -10.34 -10.48
CA LEU A 132 8.72 -10.43 -10.03
C LEU A 132 8.62 -10.55 -8.50
N GLN A 133 9.47 -11.38 -7.88
CA GLN A 133 9.45 -11.57 -6.44
C GLN A 133 9.85 -10.29 -5.69
N GLU A 134 10.86 -9.57 -6.17
CA GLU A 134 11.32 -8.31 -5.59
C GLU A 134 10.21 -7.26 -5.60
N VAL A 135 9.58 -7.02 -6.75
CA VAL A 135 8.51 -6.01 -6.87
C VAL A 135 7.24 -6.42 -6.12
N TYR A 136 6.90 -7.71 -6.10
CA TYR A 136 5.77 -8.22 -5.31
C TYR A 136 5.97 -7.98 -3.81
N ASN A 137 7.19 -8.16 -3.31
CA ASN A 137 7.51 -7.93 -1.89
C ASN A 137 7.55 -6.44 -1.52
N ALA A 138 7.74 -5.55 -2.49
CA ALA A 138 7.67 -4.11 -2.29
C ALA A 138 6.23 -3.61 -2.10
N ILE A 139 5.21 -4.34 -2.57
CA ILE A 139 3.81 -4.00 -2.32
C ILE A 139 3.50 -4.18 -0.82
N PRO A 140 2.80 -3.21 -0.19
CA PRO A 140 2.30 -3.36 1.17
C PRO A 140 1.56 -4.69 1.35
N LYS A 141 1.90 -5.48 2.38
CA LYS A 141 1.37 -6.84 2.59
C LYS A 141 -0.16 -6.93 2.47
N HIS A 142 -0.88 -6.00 3.09
CA HIS A 142 -2.35 -5.97 3.09
C HIS A 142 -2.96 -5.53 1.75
N LEU A 143 -2.16 -4.96 0.83
CA LEU A 143 -2.59 -4.56 -0.49
C LEU A 143 -2.25 -5.56 -1.60
N ARG A 144 -1.33 -6.51 -1.34
CA ARG A 144 -0.93 -7.54 -2.32
C ARG A 144 -2.12 -8.29 -2.90
N ILE A 145 -3.11 -8.60 -2.08
CA ILE A 145 -4.33 -9.30 -2.52
C ILE A 145 -5.09 -8.57 -3.65
N TYR A 146 -4.88 -7.27 -3.85
CA TYR A 146 -5.55 -6.50 -4.90
C TYR A 146 -4.67 -6.27 -6.14
N VAL A 147 -3.45 -6.82 -6.19
CA VAL A 147 -2.48 -6.48 -7.25
C VAL A 147 -2.94 -6.92 -8.65
N LEU A 148 -3.71 -8.00 -8.76
CA LEU A 148 -4.27 -8.48 -10.05
C LEU A 148 -5.73 -8.05 -10.25
N GLY A 149 -6.20 -7.02 -9.55
CA GLY A 149 -7.57 -6.52 -9.65
C GLY A 149 -8.33 -6.64 -8.35
N ASP A 150 -9.49 -7.28 -8.38
CA ASP A 150 -10.39 -7.35 -7.23
C ASP A 150 -10.22 -8.66 -6.41
N MET A 151 -11.12 -8.84 -5.45
CA MET A 151 -11.11 -9.98 -4.52
C MET A 151 -11.29 -11.34 -5.19
N ASP A 152 -11.74 -11.41 -6.45
CA ASP A 152 -11.90 -12.67 -7.16
C ASP A 152 -10.58 -13.11 -7.82
N CYS A 153 -9.75 -12.15 -8.26
CA CYS A 153 -8.46 -12.43 -8.89
C CYS A 153 -7.36 -12.76 -7.87
N LYS A 154 -7.31 -12.02 -6.76
CA LYS A 154 -6.28 -12.12 -5.70
C LYS A 154 -4.83 -12.10 -6.24
N ASP A 155 -3.86 -12.40 -5.39
CA ASP A 155 -2.44 -12.53 -5.74
C ASP A 155 -1.99 -13.99 -5.92
N SER A 156 -2.92 -14.94 -5.87
CA SER A 156 -2.62 -16.38 -5.86
C SER A 156 -1.79 -16.83 -7.08
N ALA A 157 -2.05 -16.26 -8.26
CA ALA A 157 -1.31 -16.58 -9.48
C ALA A 157 0.15 -16.13 -9.41
N ILE A 158 0.42 -14.92 -8.90
CA ILE A 158 1.77 -14.41 -8.68
C ILE A 158 2.49 -15.25 -7.63
N ARG A 159 1.83 -15.51 -6.50
CA ARG A 159 2.39 -16.35 -5.43
C ARG A 159 2.76 -17.74 -5.92
N MET A 160 1.87 -18.40 -6.66
CA MET A 160 2.17 -19.70 -7.28
C MET A 160 3.41 -19.62 -8.17
N CYS A 161 3.56 -18.54 -8.94
CA CYS A 161 4.70 -18.35 -9.82
C CYS A 161 6.02 -18.13 -9.07
N ILE A 162 5.97 -17.41 -7.95
CA ILE A 162 7.12 -17.15 -7.07
C ILE A 162 7.51 -18.42 -6.28
N GLU A 163 6.54 -19.14 -5.73
CA GLU A 163 6.77 -20.27 -4.82
C GLU A 163 7.21 -21.55 -5.54
N LYS A 164 6.68 -21.84 -6.74
CA LYS A 164 7.00 -23.08 -7.47
C LYS A 164 8.38 -23.05 -8.11
N THR A 165 9.16 -24.13 -7.93
CA THR A 165 10.47 -24.31 -8.56
C THR A 165 10.38 -24.36 -10.09
N GLU A 166 9.37 -25.07 -10.60
CA GLU A 166 9.09 -25.21 -12.04
C GLU A 166 7.58 -25.06 -12.29
N ILE A 167 7.22 -24.43 -13.40
CA ILE A 167 5.83 -24.21 -13.83
C ILE A 167 5.71 -24.75 -15.24
N SER A 168 4.71 -25.61 -15.49
CA SER A 168 4.49 -26.15 -16.82
C SER A 168 4.03 -25.06 -17.79
N GLN A 169 4.37 -25.24 -19.07
CA GLN A 169 3.92 -24.33 -20.13
C GLN A 169 2.39 -24.24 -20.22
N GLU A 170 1.68 -25.33 -19.93
CA GLU A 170 0.21 -25.35 -19.88
C GLU A 170 -0.37 -24.39 -18.83
N ILE A 171 0.25 -24.34 -17.64
CA ILE A 171 -0.16 -23.40 -16.58
C ILE A 171 0.13 -21.96 -17.01
N ILE A 172 1.31 -21.69 -17.59
CA ILE A 172 1.68 -20.36 -18.06
C ILE A 172 0.67 -19.88 -19.12
N GLU A 173 0.32 -20.73 -20.08
CA GLU A 173 -0.64 -20.41 -21.13
C GLU A 173 -2.05 -20.19 -20.56
N SER A 174 -2.46 -20.98 -19.57
CA SER A 174 -3.73 -20.76 -18.86
C SER A 174 -3.73 -19.40 -18.15
N LEU A 175 -2.64 -19.03 -17.46
CA LEU A 175 -2.53 -17.74 -16.77
C LEU A 175 -2.55 -16.58 -17.76
N LYS A 176 -1.86 -16.69 -18.91
CA LYS A 176 -1.90 -15.67 -19.96
C LYS A 176 -3.33 -15.39 -20.43
N ARG A 177 -4.15 -16.44 -20.60
CA ARG A 177 -5.55 -16.30 -20.97
C ARG A 177 -6.38 -15.65 -19.87
N SER A 178 -6.19 -16.07 -18.62
CA SER A 178 -6.93 -15.53 -17.47
C SER A 178 -6.62 -14.05 -17.20
N TYR A 179 -5.40 -13.62 -17.51
CA TYR A 179 -4.92 -12.26 -17.27
C TYR A 179 -4.58 -11.53 -18.56
N GLU A 180 -5.29 -11.79 -19.66
CA GLU A 180 -5.00 -11.19 -20.98
C GLU A 180 -4.94 -9.65 -20.92
N TRP A 181 -5.80 -9.05 -20.09
CA TRP A 181 -5.85 -7.60 -19.85
C TRP A 181 -4.52 -6.98 -19.38
N ILE A 182 -3.63 -7.75 -18.70
CA ILE A 182 -2.34 -7.20 -18.23
C ILE A 182 -1.39 -6.90 -19.39
N PHE A 183 -1.58 -7.58 -20.54
CA PHE A 183 -0.78 -7.37 -21.73
C PHE A 183 -1.27 -6.18 -22.56
N GLU A 184 -2.53 -5.80 -22.42
CA GLU A 184 -3.10 -4.60 -23.07
C GLU A 184 -2.54 -3.31 -22.46
N GLN A 185 -2.17 -3.33 -21.17
CA GLN A 185 -1.59 -2.19 -20.46
C GLN A 185 -0.09 -1.97 -20.72
N LEU A 186 0.55 -2.85 -21.52
CA LEU A 186 1.97 -2.78 -21.86
C LEU A 186 2.25 -2.17 -23.25
N ASN A 187 1.19 -1.87 -24.02
CA ASN A 187 1.25 -1.25 -25.35
C ASN A 187 0.78 0.21 -25.31
#